data_AF-A0A1R3WF97-F1
#
_entry.id   AF-A0A1R3WF97-F1
#
_cell.length_a   1.000
_cell.length_b   1.000
_cell.length_c   1.000
_cell.angle_alpha   90.00
_cell.angle_beta   90.00
_cell.angle_gamma   90.00
#
_symmetry.space_group_name_H-M   'P 1'
#
loop_
_entity.id
_entity.type
_entity.pdbx_description
1 polymer ?
#
loop_
_entity_poly.entity_id
_entity_poly.type
_entity_poly.pdbx_seq_one_letter_code
_entity_poly.pdbx_strand_id
1 'polypeptide(L)'
;MKSNRPIVILIADDDAEDRMLIKEALDENRLSNAIQFVENGEELMDYLHNRGKFTDKEKYQTPGLILLDLNMPKKDGREALKEIKADEHLRVLPVVVLTTSKAEEDILRTYDLGVSSFITKPVTFSSLVDVMRTLSKYWFEIVELPKP
;
A
#
# COMPACT_ATOMS: atom_id res chain seq x y z
N MET A 1 -8.43 -12.92 -22.70
CA MET A 1 -6.99 -12.70 -22.46
C MET A 1 -6.88 -11.64 -21.37
N LYS A 2 -6.39 -11.99 -20.16
CA LYS A 2 -6.14 -11.00 -19.10
C LYS A 2 -5.11 -10.02 -19.63
N SER A 3 -5.48 -8.74 -19.77
CA SER A 3 -4.53 -7.69 -20.13
C SER A 3 -3.56 -7.54 -18.96
N ASN A 4 -2.36 -8.12 -19.11
CA ASN A 4 -1.30 -8.13 -18.09
C ASN A 4 -0.64 -6.75 -17.98
N ARG A 5 -1.43 -5.70 -17.72
CA ARG A 5 -0.87 -4.37 -17.46
C ARG A 5 -0.22 -4.41 -16.07
N PRO A 6 1.04 -3.96 -15.93
CA PRO A 6 1.68 -3.88 -14.63
C PRO A 6 0.85 -2.96 -13.73
N ILE A 7 0.50 -3.45 -12.55
CA ILE A 7 -0.27 -2.70 -11.55
C ILE A 7 0.72 -1.97 -10.65
N VAL A 8 0.49 -0.70 -10.39
CA VAL A 8 1.32 0.07 -9.46
C VAL A 8 0.97 -0.31 -8.01
N ILE A 9 2.00 -0.64 -7.24
CA ILE A 9 1.92 -0.81 -5.78
C ILE A 9 2.42 0.48 -5.15
N LEU A 10 1.57 1.15 -4.39
CA LEU A 10 1.96 2.32 -3.61
C LEU A 10 2.24 1.88 -2.17
N ILE A 11 3.44 2.18 -1.68
CA ILE A 11 3.87 1.86 -0.33
C ILE A 11 4.03 3.17 0.43
N ALA A 12 3.24 3.33 1.50
CA ALA A 12 3.28 4.48 2.40
C ALA A 12 3.95 4.06 3.70
N ASP A 13 5.21 4.46 3.86
CA ASP A 13 6.09 4.06 4.97
C ASP A 13 7.20 5.10 5.10
N ASP A 14 7.42 5.66 6.28
CA ASP A 14 8.45 6.69 6.51
C ASP A 14 9.83 6.11 6.78
N ASP A 15 9.92 4.83 7.15
CA ASP A 15 11.19 4.17 7.41
C ASP A 15 11.86 3.75 6.09
N ALA A 16 13.03 4.33 5.82
CA ALA A 16 13.76 4.08 4.58
C ALA A 16 14.31 2.65 4.47
N GLU A 17 14.65 2.03 5.61
CA GLU A 17 15.12 0.64 5.66
C GLU A 17 13.96 -0.30 5.35
N ASP A 18 12.79 -0.08 5.96
CA ASP A 18 11.59 -0.89 5.67
C ASP A 18 11.18 -0.76 4.19
N ARG A 19 11.17 0.46 3.62
CA ARG A 19 10.92 0.65 2.19
C ARG A 19 11.90 -0.14 1.32
N MET A 20 13.19 -0.12 1.68
CA MET A 20 14.23 -0.87 0.97
C MET A 20 14.00 -2.39 1.07
N LEU A 21 13.75 -2.91 2.26
CA LEU A 21 13.50 -4.34 2.48
C LEU A 21 12.24 -4.82 1.75
N ILE A 22 11.15 -4.04 1.76
CA ILE A 22 9.94 -4.37 1.01
C ILE A 22 10.22 -4.39 -0.50
N LYS A 23 11.00 -3.42 -0.99
CA LYS A 23 11.41 -3.38 -2.41
C LYS A 23 12.20 -4.63 -2.79
N GLU A 24 13.22 -4.99 -2.01
CA GLU A 24 14.04 -6.18 -2.25
C GLU A 24 13.20 -7.45 -2.19
N ALA A 25 12.30 -7.56 -1.21
CA ALA A 25 11.38 -8.68 -1.09
C ALA A 25 10.44 -8.82 -2.30
N LEU A 26 9.96 -7.71 -2.87
CA LEU A 26 9.14 -7.73 -4.09
C LEU A 26 9.98 -8.06 -5.35
N ASP A 27 11.19 -7.52 -5.44
CA ASP A 27 12.12 -7.78 -6.55
C ASP A 27 12.55 -9.27 -6.61
N GLU A 28 12.79 -9.92 -5.46
CA GLU A 28 13.07 -11.36 -5.37
C GLU A 28 11.93 -12.22 -5.93
N ASN A 29 10.70 -11.73 -5.82
CA ASN A 29 9.51 -12.41 -6.34
C ASN A 29 9.31 -12.19 -7.85
N ARG A 30 10.25 -11.51 -8.54
CA ARG A 30 10.23 -11.23 -9.99
C ARG A 30 8.96 -10.53 -10.46
N LEU A 31 8.37 -9.72 -9.59
CA LEU A 31 7.17 -8.95 -9.93
C LEU A 31 7.56 -7.85 -10.90
N SER A 32 6.85 -7.79 -12.03
CA SER A 32 7.04 -6.74 -13.04
C SER A 32 6.24 -5.47 -12.72
N ASN A 33 5.70 -5.38 -11.51
CA ASN A 33 4.85 -4.30 -11.05
C ASN A 33 5.70 -3.08 -10.71
N ALA A 34 5.24 -1.90 -11.10
CA ALA A 34 5.90 -0.67 -10.68
C ALA A 34 5.62 -0.43 -9.19
N ILE A 35 6.67 -0.10 -8.45
CA ILE A 35 6.58 0.21 -7.02
C ILE A 35 6.82 1.70 -6.84
N GLN A 36 5.96 2.35 -6.07
CA GLN A 36 6.03 3.77 -5.75
C GLN A 36 6.03 3.93 -4.24
N PHE A 37 6.77 4.91 -3.75
CA PHE A 37 6.93 5.14 -2.31
C PHE A 37 6.50 6.56 -1.95
N VAL A 38 5.87 6.68 -0.78
CA VAL A 38 5.54 7.94 -0.11
C VAL A 38 5.91 7.81 1.37
N GLU A 39 6.35 8.91 1.97
CA GLU A 39 7.02 8.87 3.28
C GLU A 39 6.15 9.40 4.43
N ASN A 40 4.89 9.74 4.18
CA ASN A 40 3.93 10.19 5.19
C ASN A 40 2.50 10.25 4.61
N GLY A 41 1.52 10.44 5.49
CA GLY A 41 0.11 10.55 5.09
C GLY A 41 -0.23 11.76 4.20
N GLU A 42 0.53 12.86 4.25
CA GLU A 42 0.31 14.00 3.35
C GLU A 42 0.74 13.65 1.92
N GLU A 43 1.94 13.08 1.77
CA GLU A 43 2.43 12.62 0.48
C GLU A 43 1.56 11.51 -0.12
N LEU A 44 1.02 10.62 0.71
CA LEU A 44 0.05 9.62 0.28
C LEU A 44 -1.19 10.28 -0.35
N MET A 45 -1.78 11.27 0.32
CA MET A 45 -2.96 11.96 -0.21
C MET A 45 -2.62 12.81 -1.44
N ASP A 46 -1.47 13.46 -1.46
CA ASP A 46 -1.00 14.22 -2.63
C ASP A 46 -0.77 13.30 -3.83
N TYR A 47 -0.22 12.09 -3.62
CA TYR A 47 -0.07 11.08 -4.66
C TYR A 47 -1.44 10.67 -5.21
N LEU A 48 -2.38 10.28 -4.34
CA LEU A 48 -3.69 9.77 -4.75
C LEU A 48 -4.54 10.84 -5.46
N HIS A 49 -4.35 12.12 -5.13
CA HIS A 49 -5.01 13.24 -5.79
C HIS A 49 -4.21 13.88 -6.94
N ASN A 50 -3.02 13.36 -7.29
CA ASN A 50 -2.12 13.91 -8.32
C ASN A 50 -1.73 15.39 -8.07
N ARG A 51 -1.35 15.72 -6.82
CA ARG A 51 -0.99 17.08 -6.38
C ARG A 51 0.52 17.21 -6.15
N GLY A 52 0.98 18.46 -6.05
CA GLY A 52 2.37 18.77 -5.69
C GLY A 52 3.38 18.13 -6.65
N LYS A 53 4.29 17.31 -6.10
CA LYS A 53 5.32 16.60 -6.88
C LYS A 53 4.79 15.42 -7.70
N PHE A 54 3.51 15.06 -7.55
CA PHE A 54 2.87 13.89 -8.16
C PHE A 54 1.93 14.23 -9.33
N THR A 55 2.13 15.38 -9.99
CA THR A 55 1.27 15.86 -11.08
C THR A 55 1.50 15.16 -12.42
N ASP A 56 2.67 14.54 -12.61
CA ASP A 56 3.01 13.75 -13.79
C ASP A 56 2.37 12.37 -13.72
N LYS A 57 1.25 12.19 -14.43
CA LYS A 57 0.46 10.94 -14.45
C LYS A 57 1.14 9.79 -15.19
N GLU A 58 2.10 10.06 -16.06
CA GLU A 58 2.85 8.98 -16.70
C GLU A 58 3.81 8.34 -15.70
N LYS A 59 4.40 9.17 -14.83
CA LYS A 59 5.30 8.76 -13.76
C LYS A 59 4.56 8.23 -12.52
N TYR A 60 3.45 8.86 -12.13
CA TYR A 60 2.69 8.55 -10.91
C TYR A 60 1.28 8.10 -11.29
N GLN A 61 1.18 6.85 -11.73
CA GLN A 61 -0.10 6.26 -12.12
C GLN A 61 -0.92 5.90 -10.87
N THR A 62 -2.25 5.91 -11.01
CA THR A 62 -3.16 5.48 -9.94
C THR A 62 -2.78 4.06 -9.47
N PRO A 63 -2.60 3.84 -8.16
CA PRO A 63 -2.20 2.54 -7.66
C PRO A 63 -3.37 1.56 -7.73
N GLY A 64 -3.06 0.29 -8.02
CA GLY A 64 -4.05 -0.78 -7.88
C GLY A 64 -4.05 -1.43 -6.50
N LEU A 65 -3.00 -1.17 -5.69
CA LEU A 65 -2.89 -1.62 -4.31
C LEU A 65 -2.09 -0.62 -3.49
N ILE A 66 -2.56 -0.35 -2.27
CA ILE A 66 -1.85 0.47 -1.28
C ILE A 66 -1.41 -0.42 -0.12
N LEU A 67 -0.10 -0.42 0.17
CA LEU A 67 0.45 -0.93 1.42
C LEU A 67 0.69 0.26 2.34
N LEU A 68 0.05 0.25 3.51
CA LEU A 68 0.01 1.40 4.41
C LEU A 68 0.60 1.03 5.78
N ASP A 69 1.66 1.69 6.20
CA ASP A 69 2.02 1.74 7.61
C ASP A 69 1.10 2.72 8.35
N LEU A 70 0.71 2.38 9.57
CA LEU A 70 -0.03 3.27 10.45
C LEU A 70 0.90 4.26 11.16
N ASN A 71 2.14 3.87 11.43
CA ASN A 71 3.05 4.67 12.26
C ASN A 71 3.91 5.59 11.39
N MET A 72 3.30 6.63 10.81
CA MET A 72 4.01 7.63 9.99
C MET A 72 4.01 9.04 10.63
N PRO A 73 5.05 9.86 10.41
CA PRO A 73 5.14 11.24 10.86
C PRO A 73 4.24 12.18 10.05
N LYS A 74 4.05 13.40 10.58
CA LYS A 74 3.17 14.47 10.06
C LYS A 74 1.69 14.12 10.10
N LYS A 75 1.26 13.21 9.23
CA LYS A 75 -0.11 12.71 9.13
C LYS A 75 -0.09 11.21 9.32
N ASP A 76 -0.78 10.77 10.37
CA ASP A 76 -0.87 9.37 10.77
C ASP A 76 -1.52 8.55 9.63
N GLY A 77 -1.04 7.32 9.42
CA GLY A 77 -1.63 6.41 8.44
C GLY A 77 -3.12 6.15 8.70
N ARG A 78 -3.57 6.21 9.97
CA ARG A 78 -4.98 6.11 10.35
C ARG A 78 -5.81 7.27 9.82
N GLU A 79 -5.29 8.49 9.88
CA GLU A 79 -5.96 9.68 9.36
C GLU A 79 -6.02 9.63 7.83
N ALA A 80 -4.92 9.25 7.18
CA ALA A 80 -4.88 9.05 5.73
C ALA A 80 -5.86 7.96 5.29
N LEU A 81 -5.92 6.82 6.00
CA LEU A 81 -6.88 5.76 5.73
C LEU A 81 -8.32 6.26 5.82
N LYS A 82 -8.65 7.01 6.87
CA LYS A 82 -9.99 7.57 7.06
C LYS A 82 -10.38 8.49 5.89
N GLU A 83 -9.45 9.32 5.42
CA GLU A 83 -9.69 10.19 4.26
C GLU A 83 -9.84 9.41 2.95
N ILE A 84 -8.98 8.42 2.70
CA ILE A 84 -9.09 7.52 1.54
C ILE A 84 -10.48 6.87 1.50
N LYS A 85 -10.97 6.41 2.66
CA LYS A 85 -12.25 5.68 2.76
C LYS A 85 -13.47 6.60 2.78
N ALA A 86 -13.30 7.87 3.14
CA ALA A 86 -14.34 8.89 3.02
C ALA A 86 -14.47 9.47 1.60
N ASP A 87 -13.40 9.44 0.79
CA ASP A 87 -13.42 9.94 -0.57
C ASP A 87 -14.10 8.97 -1.54
N GLU A 88 -15.03 9.50 -2.35
CA GLU A 88 -15.86 8.67 -3.23
C GLU A 88 -15.09 7.93 -4.32
N HIS A 89 -13.97 8.51 -4.77
CA HIS A 89 -13.13 7.98 -5.84
C HIS A 89 -12.00 7.10 -5.28
N LEU A 90 -11.52 7.39 -4.06
CA LEU A 90 -10.41 6.64 -3.46
C LEU A 90 -10.88 5.42 -2.64
N ARG A 91 -12.11 5.43 -2.10
CA ARG A 91 -12.59 4.37 -1.20
C ARG A 91 -12.56 2.96 -1.80
N VAL A 92 -12.66 2.89 -3.14
CA VAL A 92 -12.62 1.64 -3.91
C VAL A 92 -11.22 1.03 -3.96
N LEU A 93 -10.16 1.81 -3.71
CA LEU A 93 -8.80 1.33 -3.73
C LEU A 93 -8.59 0.33 -2.56
N PRO A 94 -8.04 -0.86 -2.85
CA PRO A 94 -7.70 -1.80 -1.79
C PRO A 94 -6.51 -1.27 -0.99
N VAL A 95 -6.69 -1.23 0.32
CA VAL A 95 -5.67 -0.81 1.28
C VAL A 95 -5.37 -2.00 2.17
N VAL A 96 -4.11 -2.42 2.18
CA VAL A 96 -3.59 -3.43 3.09
C VAL A 96 -2.70 -2.71 4.10
N VAL A 97 -3.07 -2.80 5.37
CA VAL A 97 -2.23 -2.26 6.43
C VAL A 97 -1.04 -3.20 6.64
N LEU A 98 0.17 -2.64 6.64
CA LEU A 98 1.42 -3.34 6.92
C LEU A 98 2.18 -2.53 7.98
N THR A 99 2.06 -2.92 9.26
CA THR A 99 2.59 -2.12 10.38
C THR A 99 3.24 -3.00 11.44
N THR A 100 4.13 -2.42 12.26
CA THR A 100 4.67 -3.08 13.46
C THR A 100 3.67 -3.13 14.62
N SER A 101 2.61 -2.31 14.57
CA SER A 101 1.56 -2.32 15.60
C SER A 101 0.87 -3.70 15.69
N LYS A 102 0.62 -4.12 16.93
CA LYS A 102 -0.18 -5.31 17.28
C LYS A 102 -1.35 -4.95 18.18
N ALA A 103 -1.67 -3.66 18.31
CA ALA A 103 -2.76 -3.22 19.17
C ALA A 103 -4.09 -3.72 18.58
N GLU A 104 -4.87 -4.45 19.39
CA GLU A 104 -6.17 -4.98 18.98
C GLU A 104 -7.12 -3.87 18.52
N GLU A 105 -7.04 -2.72 19.18
CA GLU A 105 -7.81 -1.53 18.80
C GLU A 105 -7.46 -1.01 17.39
N ASP A 106 -6.19 -1.05 16.97
CA ASP A 106 -5.80 -0.65 15.63
C ASP A 106 -6.35 -1.62 14.58
N ILE A 107 -6.32 -2.92 14.88
CA ILE A 107 -6.88 -3.96 14.02
C ILE A 107 -8.37 -3.70 13.82
N LEU A 108 -9.13 -3.57 14.91
CA LEU A 108 -10.57 -3.34 14.85
C LEU A 108 -10.91 -2.05 14.10
N ARG A 109 -10.28 -0.92 14.49
CA ARG A 109 -10.56 0.39 13.87
C ARG A 109 -10.25 0.42 12.38
N THR A 110 -9.16 -0.21 11.95
CA THR A 110 -8.80 -0.24 10.52
C THR A 110 -9.77 -1.10 9.72
N TYR A 111 -10.22 -2.25 10.26
CA TYR A 111 -11.27 -3.05 9.62
C TYR A 111 -12.62 -2.33 9.57
N ASP A 112 -13.01 -1.59 10.61
CA ASP A 112 -14.23 -0.77 10.60
C ASP A 112 -14.19 0.33 9.52
N LEU A 113 -13.00 0.82 9.17
CA LEU A 113 -12.80 1.77 8.06
C LEU A 113 -12.80 1.10 6.68
N GLY A 114 -12.80 -0.23 6.60
CA GLY A 114 -12.86 -0.96 5.33
C GLY A 114 -11.50 -1.21 4.67
N VAL A 115 -10.45 -1.47 5.46
CA VAL A 115 -9.21 -2.06 4.92
C VAL A 115 -9.48 -3.47 4.39
N SER A 116 -8.72 -3.87 3.38
CA SER A 116 -8.82 -5.21 2.81
C SER A 116 -8.17 -6.27 3.69
N SER A 117 -7.08 -5.90 4.38
CA SER A 117 -6.36 -6.78 5.30
C SER A 117 -5.46 -5.98 6.25
N PHE A 118 -5.12 -6.59 7.38
CA PHE A 118 -4.13 -6.10 8.33
C PHE A 118 -3.02 -7.13 8.47
N ILE A 119 -1.77 -6.72 8.23
CA ILE A 119 -0.59 -7.56 8.29
C ILE A 119 0.40 -6.92 9.26
N THR A 120 0.81 -7.68 10.27
CA THR A 120 1.93 -7.25 11.12
C THR A 120 3.24 -7.45 10.37
N LYS A 121 4.08 -6.41 10.31
CA LYS A 121 5.42 -6.45 9.72
C LYS A 121 6.22 -7.64 10.31
N PRO A 122 6.70 -8.57 9.47
CA PRO A 122 7.52 -9.68 9.95
C PRO A 122 8.84 -9.20 10.53
N VAL A 123 9.32 -9.90 11.55
CA VAL A 123 10.58 -9.53 12.25
C VAL A 123 11.82 -9.89 11.42
N THR A 124 11.70 -10.87 10.52
CA THR A 124 12.81 -11.32 9.67
C THR A 124 12.56 -11.01 8.21
N PHE A 125 13.64 -10.73 7.48
CA PHE A 125 13.58 -10.50 6.05
C PHE A 125 13.00 -11.69 5.28
N SER A 126 13.38 -12.92 5.64
CA SER A 126 12.83 -14.13 4.99
C SER A 126 11.31 -14.23 5.11
N SER A 127 10.76 -13.89 6.28
CA SER A 127 9.30 -13.86 6.46
C SER A 127 8.65 -12.71 5.71
N LEU A 128 9.33 -11.56 5.58
CA LEU A 128 8.85 -10.46 4.72
C LEU A 128 8.78 -10.88 3.25
N VAL A 129 9.79 -11.58 2.75
CA VAL A 129 9.80 -12.15 1.38
C VAL A 129 8.61 -13.08 1.16
N ASP A 130 8.33 -13.97 2.11
CA ASP A 130 7.21 -14.92 2.02
C ASP A 130 5.84 -14.21 2.07
N VAL A 131 5.70 -13.18 2.90
CA VAL A 131 4.49 -12.34 2.95
C VAL A 131 4.29 -11.60 1.63
N MET A 132 5.33 -10.94 1.12
CA MET A 132 5.26 -10.20 -0.15
C MET A 132 4.96 -11.12 -1.33
N ARG A 133 5.52 -12.34 -1.35
CA ARG A 133 5.19 -13.37 -2.33
C ARG A 133 3.71 -13.73 -2.31
N THR A 134 3.19 -14.01 -1.11
CA THR A 134 1.81 -14.44 -0.91
C THR A 134 0.83 -13.33 -1.30
N LEU A 135 1.09 -12.11 -0.83
CA LEU A 135 0.31 -10.92 -1.13
C LEU A 135 0.27 -10.66 -2.64
N SER A 136 1.41 -10.74 -3.30
CA SER A 136 1.49 -10.47 -4.73
C SER A 136 0.77 -11.52 -5.57
N LYS A 137 0.93 -12.80 -5.23
CA LYS A 137 0.18 -13.88 -5.89
C LYS A 137 -1.33 -13.68 -5.71
N TYR A 138 -1.77 -13.37 -4.50
CA TYR A 138 -3.18 -13.16 -4.21
C TYR A 138 -3.75 -11.97 -4.99
N TRP A 139 -3.15 -10.79 -4.88
CA TRP A 139 -3.70 -9.57 -5.46
C TRP A 139 -3.57 -9.48 -6.98
N PHE A 140 -2.54 -10.09 -7.58
CA PHE A 140 -2.27 -9.91 -9.01
C PHE A 140 -2.62 -11.12 -9.88
N GLU A 141 -2.66 -12.33 -9.33
CA GLU A 141 -3.04 -13.52 -10.10
C GLU A 141 -4.50 -13.93 -9.86
N ILE A 142 -4.98 -13.76 -8.63
CA ILE A 142 -6.27 -14.30 -8.16
C ILE A 142 -7.36 -13.21 -8.12
N VAL A 143 -7.09 -12.08 -7.48
CA VAL A 143 -8.08 -11.02 -7.28
C VAL A 143 -8.36 -10.26 -8.58
N GLU A 144 -9.63 -9.92 -8.81
CA GLU A 144 -10.01 -8.91 -9.80
C GLU A 144 -10.04 -7.54 -9.14
N LEU A 145 -9.08 -6.69 -9.49
CA LEU A 145 -9.00 -5.35 -8.95
C LEU A 145 -10.08 -4.44 -9.55
N PRO A 146 -10.68 -3.54 -8.75
CA PRO A 146 -11.60 -2.55 -9.27
C PRO A 146 -10.86 -1.59 -10.22
N LYS A 147 -11.61 -1.07 -11.20
CA LYS A 147 -11.12 0.01 -12.07
C LYS A 147 -11.73 1.31 -11.57
N PRO A 148 -10.98 2.13 -10.81
CA PRO A 148 -11.42 3.47 -10.45
C PRO A 148 -11.58 4.37 -11.68
#